data_AF-A0A7L6N677-F1
#
_entry.id   AF-A0A7L6N677-F1
#
_cell.length_a   1.000
_cell.length_b   1.000
_cell.length_c   1.000
_cell.angle_alpha   90.00
_cell.angle_beta   90.00
_cell.angle_gamma   90.00
#
_symmetry.space_group_name_H-M   'P 1'
#
loop_
_entity.id
_entity.type
_entity.pdbx_description
1 polymer ?
#
loop_
_entity_poly.entity_id
_entity_poly.type
_entity_poly.pdbx_seq_one_letter_code
_entity_poly.pdbx_strand_id
1 'polypeptide(L)'
;MDILVPAAILAGLGFILGLLINVVSKVFYVEEDPAIDEVVELLPRYNCGACGHPGCKEMAISLLNKESDVMACKPIKKDAAEDLKKYLKEHFANK
;
A
#
# COMPACT_ATOMS: atom_id res chain seq x y z
N MET A 1 11.95 43.36 4.66
CA MET A 1 10.60 42.83 4.94
C MET A 1 10.09 41.94 3.81
N ASP A 2 10.79 41.95 2.68
CA ASP A 2 10.36 41.35 1.40
C ASP A 2 10.31 39.81 1.41
N ILE A 3 11.06 39.16 2.30
CA ILE A 3 11.06 37.69 2.45
C ILE A 3 10.18 37.23 3.61
N LEU A 4 10.00 38.07 4.63
CA LEU A 4 9.28 37.70 5.85
C LEU A 4 7.79 37.47 5.59
N VAL A 5 7.18 38.29 4.74
CA VAL A 5 5.75 38.17 4.38
C VAL A 5 5.49 36.92 3.54
N PRO A 6 6.21 36.63 2.44
CA PRO A 6 6.06 35.37 1.72
C PRO A 6 6.32 34.14 2.60
N ALA A 7 7.33 34.19 3.48
CA ALA A 7 7.63 33.09 4.40
C ALA A 7 6.49 32.84 5.39
N ALA A 8 5.89 33.91 5.95
CA ALA A 8 4.76 33.80 6.85
C ALA A 8 3.50 33.23 6.16
N ILE A 9 3.26 33.62 4.91
CA ILE A 9 2.14 33.09 4.10
C ILE A 9 2.33 31.59 3.84
N LEU A 10 3.52 31.17 3.41
CA LEU A 10 3.81 29.76 3.16
C LEU A 10 3.73 28.92 4.44
N ALA A 11 4.24 29.44 5.56
CA ALA A 11 4.15 28.77 6.86
C ALA A 11 2.69 28.61 7.32
N GLY A 12 1.89 29.68 7.20
CA GLY A 12 0.47 29.64 7.55
C GLY A 12 -0.33 28.68 6.69
N LEU A 13 -0.09 28.70 5.37
CA LEU A 13 -0.74 27.77 4.44
C LEU A 13 -0.36 26.31 4.72
N GLY A 14 0.93 26.03 4.89
CA GLY A 14 1.42 24.68 5.21
C GLY A 14 0.84 24.17 6.52
N PHE A 15 0.73 25.03 7.54
CA PHE A 15 0.12 24.68 8.81
C PHE A 15 -1.38 24.36 8.66
N ILE A 16 -2.14 25.22 7.99
CA ILE A 16 -3.59 25.02 7.76
C ILE A 16 -3.84 23.75 6.96
N LEU A 17 -3.11 23.55 5.86
CA LEU A 17 -3.25 22.35 5.03
C LEU A 17 -2.82 21.09 5.77
N GLY A 18 -1.76 21.15 6.58
CA GLY A 18 -1.32 20.04 7.41
C GLY A 18 -2.38 19.62 8.44
N LEU A 19 -3.00 20.60 9.11
CA LEU A 19 -4.12 20.34 10.03
C LEU A 19 -5.32 19.75 9.30
N LEU A 20 -5.67 20.29 8.13
CA LEU A 20 -6.77 19.79 7.30
C LEU A 20 -6.54 18.32 6.92
N ILE A 21 -5.35 17.98 6.42
CA ILE A 21 -4.98 16.60 6.06
C ILE A 21 -5.05 15.69 7.29
N ASN A 22 -4.59 16.14 8.47
CA ASN A 22 -4.65 15.33 9.70
C ASN A 22 -6.09 15.01 10.13
N VAL A 23 -7.00 15.98 10.01
CA VAL A 23 -8.42 15.76 10.33
C VAL A 23 -9.03 14.81 9.32
N VAL A 24 -8.81 15.05 8.02
CA VAL A 24 -9.33 14.20 6.94
C VAL A 24 -8.80 12.77 7.07
N SER A 25 -7.51 12.56 7.38
CA SER A 25 -6.93 11.22 7.53
C SER A 25 -7.56 10.41 8.65
N LYS A 26 -8.09 11.06 9.69
CA LYS A 26 -8.80 10.39 10.80
C LYS A 26 -10.28 10.18 10.48
N VAL A 27 -10.93 11.18 9.90
CA VAL A 27 -12.37 11.12 9.58
C VAL A 27 -12.64 10.10 8.47
N PHE A 28 -11.74 9.99 7.49
CA PHE A 28 -11.83 9.05 6.37
C PHE A 28 -10.90 7.85 6.53
N TYR A 29 -10.53 7.50 7.77
CA TYR A 29 -9.76 6.29 8.03
C TYR A 29 -10.61 5.06 7.69
N VAL A 30 -10.06 4.15 6.89
CA VAL A 30 -10.67 2.87 6.55
C VAL A 30 -9.84 1.79 7.24
N GLU A 31 -10.49 0.91 7.99
CA GLU A 31 -9.83 -0.28 8.54
C GLU A 31 -9.42 -1.22 7.41
N GLU A 32 -8.14 -1.57 7.35
CA GLU A 32 -7.60 -2.47 6.35
C GLU A 32 -7.41 -3.87 6.92
N ASP A 33 -7.71 -4.90 6.12
CA ASP A 33 -7.46 -6.29 6.50
C ASP A 33 -5.94 -6.48 6.69
N PRO A 34 -5.46 -6.89 7.88
CA PRO A 34 -4.03 -7.05 8.15
C PRO A 34 -3.36 -8.06 7.21
N ALA A 35 -4.11 -9.00 6.63
CA ALA A 35 -3.58 -9.94 5.65
C ALA A 35 -3.07 -9.23 4.37
N ILE A 36 -3.62 -8.06 4.04
CA ILE A 36 -3.14 -7.27 2.89
C ILE A 36 -1.69 -6.87 3.13
N ASP A 37 -1.37 -6.31 4.30
CA ASP A 37 -0.02 -5.88 4.64
C ASP A 37 0.95 -7.06 4.69
N GLU A 38 0.55 -8.18 5.29
CA GLU A 38 1.35 -9.42 5.34
C GLU A 38 1.72 -9.93 3.94
N VAL A 39 0.76 -9.92 3.00
CA VAL A 39 1.02 -10.27 1.60
C VAL A 39 1.90 -9.23 0.90
N VAL A 40 1.70 -7.93 1.15
CA VAL A 40 2.52 -6.85 0.57
C VAL A 40 3.97 -6.95 1.01
N GLU A 41 4.25 -7.35 2.24
CA GLU A 41 5.61 -7.56 2.75
C GLU A 41 6.35 -8.71 2.04
N LEU A 42 5.62 -9.73 1.60
CA LEU A 42 6.15 -10.84 0.81
C LEU A 42 6.32 -10.50 -0.68
N LEU A 43 5.76 -9.37 -1.14
CA LEU A 43 5.93 -8.88 -2.50
C LEU A 43 7.19 -7.99 -2.63
N PRO A 44 7.71 -7.80 -3.87
CA PRO A 44 8.88 -6.94 -4.10
C PRO A 44 8.68 -5.44 -3.79
N ARG A 45 7.42 -4.98 -3.66
CA ARG A 45 7.04 -3.57 -3.40
C ARG A 45 7.56 -2.55 -4.42
N TYR A 46 7.83 -2.99 -5.65
CA TYR A 46 8.27 -2.10 -6.73
C TYR A 46 7.16 -1.24 -7.33
N ASN A 47 5.88 -1.59 -7.11
CA ASN A 47 4.72 -0.88 -7.67
C ASN A 47 4.85 -0.62 -9.19
N CYS A 48 5.41 -1.59 -9.92
CA CYS A 48 5.77 -1.44 -11.33
C CYS A 48 4.63 -1.70 -12.33
N GLY A 49 3.48 -2.18 -11.87
CA GLY A 49 2.31 -2.47 -12.71
C GLY A 49 2.44 -3.66 -13.67
N ALA A 50 3.54 -4.41 -13.65
CA ALA A 50 3.79 -5.48 -14.62
C ALA A 50 2.82 -6.67 -14.55
N CYS A 51 2.09 -6.80 -13.44
CA CYS A 51 1.03 -7.79 -13.20
C CYS A 51 -0.37 -7.30 -13.61
N GLY A 52 -0.53 -6.05 -14.07
CA GLY A 52 -1.83 -5.46 -14.43
C GLY A 52 -2.53 -4.72 -13.30
N HIS A 53 -1.98 -4.73 -12.08
CA HIS A 53 -2.52 -4.00 -10.93
C HIS A 53 -1.80 -2.65 -10.72
N PRO A 54 -2.49 -1.59 -10.22
CA PRO A 54 -1.88 -0.27 -9.97
C PRO A 54 -0.68 -0.29 -9.01
N GLY A 55 -0.65 -1.24 -8.07
CA GLY A 55 0.38 -1.36 -7.05
C GLY A 55 0.48 -2.77 -6.47
N CYS A 56 1.49 -2.98 -5.63
CA CYS A 56 1.68 -4.25 -4.92
C CYS A 56 0.56 -4.51 -3.91
N LYS A 57 -0.07 -3.45 -3.37
CA LYS A 57 -1.22 -3.57 -2.49
C LYS A 57 -2.45 -4.09 -3.21
N GLU A 58 -2.76 -3.57 -4.39
CA GLU A 58 -3.87 -4.07 -5.22
C GLU A 58 -3.60 -5.50 -5.72
N MET A 59 -2.34 -5.81 -6.04
CA MET A 59 -1.94 -7.20 -6.29
C MET A 59 -2.20 -8.10 -5.08
N ALA A 60 -1.85 -7.66 -3.87
CA ALA A 60 -2.09 -8.41 -2.63
C ALA A 60 -3.59 -8.66 -2.40
N ILE A 61 -4.43 -7.63 -2.57
CA ILE A 61 -5.89 -7.74 -2.49
C ILE A 61 -6.41 -8.75 -3.52
N SER A 62 -5.93 -8.69 -4.77
CA SER A 62 -6.34 -9.63 -5.82
C SER A 62 -5.92 -11.07 -5.53
N LEU A 63 -4.75 -11.29 -4.91
CA LEU A 63 -4.32 -12.61 -4.44
C LEU A 63 -5.23 -13.15 -3.31
N LEU A 64 -5.56 -12.31 -2.33
CA LEU A 64 -6.46 -12.65 -1.22
C LEU A 64 -7.89 -12.94 -1.71
N ASN A 65 -8.32 -12.27 -2.79
CA ASN A 65 -9.60 -12.52 -3.46
C ASN A 65 -9.57 -13.71 -4.44
N LYS A 66 -8.43 -14.38 -4.61
CA LYS A 66 -8.23 -15.50 -5.57
C LYS A 66 -8.47 -15.12 -7.03
N GLU A 67 -8.26 -13.85 -7.37
CA GLU A 67 -8.43 -13.32 -8.72
C GLU A 67 -7.12 -13.33 -9.53
N SER A 68 -5.97 -13.40 -8.84
CA SER A 68 -4.64 -13.44 -9.44
C SER A 68 -3.81 -14.62 -8.93
N ASP A 69 -2.85 -15.07 -9.74
CA ASP A 69 -1.82 -16.02 -9.32
C ASP A 69 -0.55 -15.30 -8.85
N VAL A 70 0.18 -15.87 -7.89
CA VAL A 70 1.45 -15.31 -7.37
C VAL A 70 2.44 -15.02 -8.48
N MET A 71 2.52 -15.90 -9.49
CA MET A 71 3.43 -15.79 -10.62
C MET A 71 3.03 -14.69 -11.62
N ALA A 72 1.86 -14.06 -11.46
CA ALA A 72 1.51 -12.86 -12.22
C ALA A 72 2.45 -11.69 -11.87
N CYS A 73 3.02 -11.66 -10.66
CA CYS A 73 4.05 -10.71 -10.28
C CYS A 73 5.40 -11.07 -10.92
N LYS A 74 5.63 -10.63 -12.16
CA LYS A 74 6.87 -10.90 -12.93
C LYS A 74 8.19 -10.64 -12.18
N PRO A 75 8.34 -9.58 -11.37
CA PRO A 75 9.61 -9.31 -10.68
C PRO A 75 9.79 -10.10 -9.38
N ILE A 76 8.85 -10.96 -8.98
CA ILE A 76 8.98 -11.76 -7.75
C ILE A 76 10.13 -12.76 -7.89
N LYS A 77 10.95 -12.86 -6.84
CA LYS A 77 11.98 -13.88 -6.76
C LYS A 77 11.35 -15.23 -6.42
N LYS A 78 11.99 -16.33 -6.82
CA LYS A 78 11.44 -17.68 -6.64
C LYS A 78 11.24 -18.06 -5.17
N ASP A 79 12.19 -17.71 -4.32
CA ASP A 79 12.12 -17.88 -2.86
C ASP A 79 10.89 -17.17 -2.27
N ALA A 80 10.77 -15.86 -2.54
CA ALA A 80 9.64 -15.06 -2.07
C ALA A 80 8.28 -15.55 -2.62
N ALA A 81 8.26 -16.07 -3.85
CA ALA A 81 7.05 -16.65 -4.44
C ALA A 81 6.59 -17.92 -3.73
N GLU A 82 7.53 -18.79 -3.31
CA GLU A 82 7.20 -20.00 -2.55
C GLU A 82 6.73 -19.66 -1.13
N ASP A 83 7.37 -18.69 -0.47
CA ASP A 83 6.94 -18.20 0.84
C ASP A 83 5.52 -17.61 0.78
N LEU A 84 5.23 -16.82 -0.26
CA LEU A 84 3.91 -16.24 -0.47
C LEU A 84 2.85 -17.30 -0.78
N LYS A 85 3.16 -18.32 -1.58
CA LYS A 85 2.24 -19.44 -1.82
C LYS A 85 1.94 -20.20 -0.53
N LYS A 86 2.95 -20.43 0.31
CA LYS A 86 2.78 -21.08 1.61
C LYS A 86 1.88 -20.25 2.53
N TYR A 87 2.15 -18.95 2.63
CA TYR A 87 1.32 -18.02 3.41
C TYR A 87 -0.13 -18.05 2.96
N LEU A 88 -0.40 -17.90 1.65
CA LEU A 88 -1.78 -17.91 1.12
C LEU A 88 -2.49 -19.24 1.40
N LYS A 89 -1.77 -20.37 1.29
CA LYS A 89 -2.32 -21.69 1.61
C LYS A 89 -2.71 -21.80 3.09
N GLU A 90 -1.87 -21.32 4.00
CA GLU A 90 -2.15 -21.31 5.45
C GLU A 90 -3.30 -20.34 5.78
N HIS A 91 -3.29 -19.13 5.20
CA HIS A 91 -4.35 -18.12 5.36
C HIS A 91 -5.73 -18.69 4.98
N PHE A 92 -5.84 -19.35 3.82
CA PHE A 92 -7.12 -19.95 3.39
C PHE A 92 -7.49 -21.24 4.11
N ALA A 93 -6.55 -21.92 4.79
CA ALA A 93 -6.85 -23.12 5.59
C ALA A 93 -7.38 -22.77 6.99
N ASN A 94 -7.02 -21.61 7.52
CA ASN A 94 -7.37 -21.14 8.87
C ASN A 94 -8.62 -20.23 8.90
N LYS A 95 -9.24 -19.98 7.74
CA LYS A 95 -10.40 -19.11 7.57
C LYS A 95 -11.63 -19.95 7.22
#